data_AF-A0A839UFK2-F1
#
_entry.id   AF-A0A839UFK2-F1
#
_cell.length_a   1.000
_cell.length_b   1.000
_cell.length_c   1.000
_cell.angle_alpha   90.00
_cell.angle_beta   90.00
_cell.angle_gamma   90.00
#
_symmetry.space_group_name_H-M   'P 1'
#
loop_
_entity.id
_entity.type
_entity.pdbx_description
1 polymer ?
#
loop_
_entity_poly.entity_id
_entity_poly.type
_entity_poly.pdbx_seq_one_letter_code
_entity_poly.pdbx_strand_id
1 'polypeptide(L)'
;MCANASYDVCNWLVDPSESQGFCLSCRHNRLVPSVKTAEGLNHWRKISRAQQHLFYSILRWNLPHPDRIEDPTGGLVFDFLEDQHLPGGMIVPAMSGHDEGLITIRAAEADDATREEAKQSVHELYRTLLGHLRHESGHFMWNKLVRDGNDLENYRSVFGDERPNYEEALQHYYANGPLLGWQESFVSAYASSHPWEDFAECFAHYIHIVDSLETAREFGVAAKPPKHLAMAASIDFDPYQAGTAEQLVSTWVPLSIAINSIQRSMGQSDSYPFVLSSPVIAKLEYLHRLVQRFQRQP
;
A
#
# COMPACT_ATOMS: atom_id res chain seq x y z
N MET A 1 -22.66 0.77 15.18
CA MET A 1 -22.10 0.05 14.01
C MET A 1 -22.04 1.04 12.85
N CYS A 2 -21.06 0.91 11.95
CA CYS A 2 -20.92 1.79 10.79
C CYS A 2 -22.19 1.80 9.92
N ALA A 3 -22.61 2.96 9.43
CA ALA A 3 -23.77 3.11 8.56
C ALA A 3 -23.68 2.24 7.29
N ASN A 4 -22.46 2.02 6.77
CA ASN A 4 -22.22 1.15 5.61
C ASN A 4 -22.48 -0.35 5.88
N ALA A 5 -22.76 -0.74 7.12
CA ALA A 5 -23.19 -2.10 7.43
C ALA A 5 -24.53 -2.48 6.78
N SER A 6 -25.41 -1.50 6.49
CA SER A 6 -26.68 -1.76 5.78
C SER A 6 -26.49 -2.30 4.36
N TYR A 7 -25.28 -2.17 3.79
CA TYR A 7 -24.91 -2.63 2.46
C TYR A 7 -24.00 -3.87 2.50
N ASP A 8 -23.75 -4.45 3.68
CA ASP A 8 -22.75 -5.50 3.94
C ASP A 8 -21.32 -5.09 3.51
N VAL A 9 -21.03 -3.80 3.57
CA VAL A 9 -19.74 -3.24 3.14
C VAL A 9 -18.77 -3.13 4.31
N CYS A 10 -19.27 -2.84 5.51
CA CYS A 10 -18.45 -2.61 6.69
C CYS A 10 -19.09 -3.20 7.93
N ASN A 11 -18.27 -3.80 8.80
CA ASN A 11 -18.67 -4.34 10.09
C ASN A 11 -17.94 -3.68 11.27
N TRP A 12 -17.16 -2.62 11.03
CA TRP A 12 -16.45 -1.91 12.09
C TRP A 12 -17.43 -1.12 12.97
N LEU A 13 -17.07 -0.99 14.24
CA LEU A 13 -17.80 -0.18 15.21
C LEU A 13 -17.51 1.31 14.98
N VAL A 14 -18.42 2.14 15.48
CA VAL A 14 -18.31 3.60 15.46
C VAL A 14 -18.34 4.04 16.91
N ASP A 15 -17.51 5.02 17.24
CA ASP A 15 -17.55 5.63 18.56
C ASP A 15 -18.92 6.32 18.75
N PRO A 16 -19.70 5.98 19.79
CA PRO A 16 -20.99 6.62 20.06
C PRO A 16 -20.93 8.15 20.22
N SER A 17 -19.74 8.70 20.51
CA SER A 17 -19.53 10.14 20.64
C SER A 17 -19.35 10.85 19.29
N GLU A 18 -19.05 10.14 18.21
CA GLU A 18 -18.91 10.71 16.87
C GLU A 18 -20.26 10.83 16.15
N SER A 19 -20.54 12.02 15.61
CA SER A 19 -21.84 12.33 14.98
C SER A 19 -21.99 11.81 13.55
N GLN A 20 -20.93 11.32 12.91
CA GLN A 20 -20.91 11.02 11.48
C GLN A 20 -21.52 9.65 11.12
N GLY A 21 -21.67 8.74 12.09
CA GLY A 21 -22.24 7.40 11.84
C GLY A 21 -21.37 6.47 10.98
N PHE A 22 -20.18 6.89 10.56
CA PHE A 22 -19.20 6.08 9.83
C PHE A 22 -18.01 5.72 10.72
N CYS A 23 -17.38 4.57 10.50
CA CYS A 23 -16.17 4.19 11.25
C CYS A 23 -14.95 4.98 10.78
N LEU A 24 -13.85 4.88 11.54
CA LEU A 24 -12.56 5.54 11.26
C LEU A 24 -12.00 5.30 9.85
N SER A 25 -12.37 4.18 9.19
CA SER A 25 -11.99 3.94 7.79
C SER A 25 -13.01 4.54 6.81
N CYS A 26 -14.30 4.26 7.00
CA CYS A 26 -15.33 4.68 6.06
C CYS A 26 -15.58 6.19 6.01
N ARG A 27 -15.26 6.94 7.08
CA ARG A 27 -15.42 8.40 7.10
C ARG A 27 -14.55 9.14 6.07
N HIS A 28 -13.51 8.48 5.57
CA HIS A 28 -12.64 9.03 4.53
C HIS A 28 -13.19 8.86 3.11
N ASN A 29 -14.33 8.18 2.91
CA ASN A 29 -14.87 7.94 1.58
C ASN A 29 -15.78 9.08 1.13
N ARG A 30 -15.38 9.82 0.08
CA ARG A 30 -16.20 10.86 -0.53
C ARG A 30 -17.02 10.30 -1.70
N LEU A 31 -16.39 9.56 -2.60
CA LEU A 31 -17.06 8.83 -3.68
C LEU A 31 -16.90 7.32 -3.49
N VAL A 32 -18.01 6.61 -3.64
CA VAL A 32 -18.06 5.14 -3.58
C VAL A 32 -18.76 4.59 -4.82
N PRO A 33 -18.50 3.34 -5.23
CA PRO A 33 -19.18 2.74 -6.36
C PRO A 33 -20.69 2.65 -6.14
N SER A 34 -21.45 2.52 -7.24
CA SER A 34 -22.91 2.57 -7.20
C SER A 34 -23.51 1.41 -6.40
N VAL A 35 -24.30 1.75 -5.37
CA VAL A 35 -25.10 0.77 -4.61
C VAL A 35 -26.34 0.28 -5.37
N LYS A 36 -26.62 0.86 -6.54
CA LYS A 36 -27.79 0.50 -7.37
C LYS A 36 -27.52 -0.69 -8.28
N THR A 37 -26.27 -1.07 -8.48
CA THR A 37 -25.87 -2.21 -9.30
C THR A 37 -25.21 -3.27 -8.44
N ALA A 38 -25.39 -4.54 -8.79
CA ALA A 38 -24.75 -5.64 -8.08
C ALA A 38 -23.22 -5.59 -8.23
N GLU A 39 -22.75 -5.14 -9.39
CA GLU A 39 -21.34 -4.94 -9.71
C GLU A 39 -20.70 -3.86 -8.83
N GLY A 40 -21.26 -2.64 -8.83
CA GLY A 40 -20.75 -1.53 -8.01
C GLY A 40 -20.74 -1.88 -6.52
N LEU A 41 -21.80 -2.52 -6.02
CA LEU A 41 -21.84 -3.00 -4.64
C LEU A 41 -20.76 -4.05 -4.35
N ASN A 42 -20.49 -4.98 -5.27
CA ASN A 42 -19.42 -5.97 -5.11
C ASN A 42 -18.02 -5.33 -5.14
N HIS A 43 -17.78 -4.40 -6.05
CA HIS A 43 -16.54 -3.61 -6.08
C HIS A 43 -16.34 -2.88 -4.75
N TRP A 44 -17.38 -2.18 -4.27
CA TRP A 44 -17.29 -1.43 -3.03
C TRP A 44 -16.98 -2.30 -1.82
N ARG A 45 -17.57 -3.50 -1.73
CA ARG A 45 -17.28 -4.48 -0.66
C ARG A 45 -15.82 -4.93 -0.68
N LYS A 46 -15.27 -5.26 -1.85
CA LYS A 46 -13.87 -5.68 -1.99
C LYS A 46 -12.91 -4.54 -1.65
N ILE A 47 -13.17 -3.33 -2.16
CA ILE A 47 -12.40 -2.12 -1.87
C ILE A 47 -12.41 -1.82 -0.38
N SER A 48 -13.58 -1.86 0.26
CA SER A 48 -13.71 -1.56 1.68
C SER A 48 -12.96 -2.54 2.58
N ARG A 49 -12.87 -3.83 2.21
CA ARG A 49 -12.03 -4.80 2.94
C ARG A 49 -10.54 -4.47 2.83
N ALA A 50 -10.08 -4.11 1.63
CA ALA A 50 -8.70 -3.67 1.44
C ALA A 50 -8.41 -2.36 2.19
N GLN A 51 -9.34 -1.40 2.16
CA GLN A 51 -9.25 -0.16 2.92
C GLN A 51 -9.17 -0.43 4.44
N GLN A 52 -9.97 -1.36 4.97
CA GLN A 52 -9.92 -1.74 6.38
C GLN A 52 -8.56 -2.33 6.78
N HIS A 53 -7.95 -3.16 5.93
CA HIS A 53 -6.58 -3.66 6.18
C HIS A 53 -5.56 -2.52 6.21
N LEU A 54 -5.64 -1.56 5.29
CA LEU A 54 -4.79 -0.37 5.33
C LEU A 54 -4.99 0.44 6.62
N PHE A 55 -6.23 0.71 7.00
CA PHE A 55 -6.53 1.49 8.21
C PHE A 55 -6.13 0.75 9.48
N TYR A 56 -6.19 -0.58 9.49
CA TYR A 56 -5.67 -1.35 10.61
C TYR A 56 -4.20 -1.02 10.87
N SER A 57 -3.36 -1.01 9.82
CA SER A 57 -1.93 -0.68 9.97
C SER A 57 -1.72 0.78 10.36
N ILE A 58 -2.46 1.72 9.74
CA ILE A 58 -2.42 3.15 10.11
C ILE A 58 -2.72 3.35 11.60
N LEU A 59 -3.77 2.68 12.11
CA LEU A 59 -4.18 2.79 13.52
C LEU A 59 -3.18 2.11 14.46
N ARG A 60 -2.63 0.95 14.10
CA ARG A 60 -1.62 0.25 14.91
C ARG A 60 -0.32 1.04 15.08
N TRP A 61 0.06 1.83 14.07
CA TRP A 61 1.18 2.76 14.15
C TRP A 61 0.79 4.16 14.62
N ASN A 62 -0.50 4.43 14.88
CA ASN A 62 -0.99 5.77 15.18
C ASN A 62 -0.50 6.82 14.15
N LEU A 63 -0.46 6.44 12.87
CA LEU A 63 -0.03 7.34 11.79
C LEU A 63 -1.07 8.45 11.59
N PRO A 64 -0.65 9.66 11.16
CA PRO A 64 -1.57 10.76 10.92
C PRO A 64 -2.58 10.39 9.82
N HIS A 65 -3.87 10.59 10.10
CA HIS A 65 -4.96 10.33 9.16
C HIS A 65 -6.13 11.33 9.36
N PRO A 66 -5.89 12.66 9.39
CA PRO A 66 -6.98 13.62 9.46
C PRO A 66 -7.91 13.44 8.26
N ASP A 67 -9.22 13.43 8.49
CA ASP A 67 -10.21 13.48 7.41
C ASP A 67 -10.35 14.91 6.86
N ARG A 68 -11.26 15.12 5.88
CA ARG A 68 -11.51 16.45 5.29
C ARG A 68 -12.32 17.40 6.19
N ILE A 69 -12.84 16.93 7.31
CA ILE A 69 -13.48 17.77 8.32
C ILE A 69 -12.41 18.32 9.26
N GLU A 70 -11.43 17.49 9.63
CA GLU A 70 -10.28 17.87 10.47
C GLU A 70 -9.26 18.72 9.70
N ASP A 71 -8.95 18.36 8.45
CA ASP A 71 -8.05 19.08 7.55
C ASP A 71 -8.71 19.24 6.16
N PRO A 72 -9.42 20.35 5.91
CA PRO A 72 -10.13 20.56 4.64
C PRO A 72 -9.25 20.56 3.40
N THR A 73 -7.98 20.93 3.52
CA THR A 73 -7.07 21.10 2.39
C THR A 73 -6.19 19.88 2.16
N GLY A 74 -5.62 19.30 3.21
CA GLY A 74 -4.67 18.19 3.12
C GLY A 74 -5.13 16.90 3.80
N GLY A 75 -6.39 16.80 4.20
CA GLY A 75 -6.96 15.61 4.83
C GLY A 75 -7.10 14.44 3.85
N LEU A 76 -6.97 13.22 4.38
CA LEU A 76 -7.10 11.99 3.61
C LEU A 76 -8.55 11.80 3.18
N VAL A 77 -8.75 11.58 1.88
CA VAL A 77 -10.06 11.28 1.29
C VAL A 77 -9.90 10.32 0.12
N PHE A 78 -10.81 9.36 0.03
CA PHE A 78 -10.86 8.37 -1.05
C PHE A 78 -12.03 8.62 -1.97
N ASP A 79 -11.74 8.58 -3.27
CA ASP A 79 -12.70 8.52 -4.35
C ASP A 79 -12.55 7.19 -5.10
N PHE A 80 -13.51 6.30 -4.93
CA PHE A 80 -13.58 5.04 -5.65
C PHE A 80 -14.41 5.23 -6.92
N LEU A 81 -13.73 5.36 -8.05
CA LEU A 81 -14.29 5.84 -9.30
C LEU A 81 -14.73 4.70 -10.21
N GLU A 82 -15.96 4.74 -10.71
CA GLU A 82 -16.45 3.83 -11.75
C GLU A 82 -16.04 4.33 -13.14
N ASP A 83 -15.88 3.40 -14.08
CA ASP A 83 -15.58 3.74 -15.47
C ASP A 83 -16.76 4.46 -16.13
N GLN A 84 -16.45 5.41 -17.02
CA GLN A 84 -17.49 6.14 -17.74
C GLN A 84 -17.96 5.32 -18.94
N HIS A 85 -19.27 5.09 -19.02
CA HIS A 85 -19.92 4.39 -20.12
C HIS A 85 -20.51 5.40 -21.10
N LEU A 86 -19.90 5.52 -22.28
CA LEU A 86 -20.36 6.42 -23.34
C LEU A 86 -21.34 5.72 -24.29
N PRO A 87 -22.19 6.48 -25.02
CA PRO A 87 -23.04 5.91 -26.07
C PRO A 87 -22.24 5.09 -27.09
N GLY A 88 -22.81 3.97 -27.54
CA GLY A 88 -22.13 3.06 -28.46
C GLY A 88 -21.25 1.99 -27.79
N GLY A 89 -21.28 1.89 -26.46
CA GLY A 89 -20.58 0.83 -25.70
C GLY A 89 -19.10 1.11 -25.43
N MET A 90 -18.64 2.35 -25.66
CA MET A 90 -17.29 2.76 -25.34
C MET A 90 -17.15 2.97 -23.82
N ILE A 91 -16.13 2.36 -23.23
CA ILE A 91 -15.78 2.50 -21.82
C ILE A 91 -14.52 3.37 -21.73
N VAL A 92 -14.60 4.44 -20.94
CA VAL A 92 -13.44 5.26 -20.58
C VAL A 92 -13.03 4.88 -19.15
N PRO A 93 -11.87 4.23 -18.97
CA PRO A 93 -11.37 3.88 -17.64
C PRO A 93 -11.28 5.08 -16.72
N ALA A 94 -11.70 4.93 -15.47
CA ALA A 94 -11.39 5.92 -14.44
C ALA A 94 -9.89 5.93 -14.15
N MET A 95 -9.35 7.12 -13.85
CA MET A 95 -7.93 7.31 -13.53
C MET A 95 -7.70 7.21 -12.02
N SER A 96 -6.79 6.33 -11.63
CA SER A 96 -6.26 6.25 -10.26
C SER A 96 -5.09 7.23 -10.08
N GLY A 97 -4.81 7.62 -8.84
CA GLY A 97 -3.69 8.49 -8.49
C GLY A 97 -3.94 9.25 -7.18
N HIS A 98 -3.11 10.27 -6.94
CA HIS A 98 -3.16 11.06 -5.71
C HIS A 98 -2.99 12.56 -5.98
N ASP A 99 -3.58 13.39 -5.12
CA ASP A 99 -3.40 14.86 -5.12
C ASP A 99 -3.75 15.46 -3.75
N GLU A 100 -2.77 16.02 -3.04
CA GLU A 100 -2.95 16.66 -1.71
C GLU A 100 -3.92 15.92 -0.76
N GLY A 101 -3.73 14.61 -0.60
CA GLY A 101 -4.53 13.74 0.26
C GLY A 101 -5.83 13.21 -0.33
N LEU A 102 -6.21 13.63 -1.54
CA LEU A 102 -7.17 12.90 -2.36
C LEU A 102 -6.48 11.69 -2.97
N ILE A 103 -7.06 10.50 -2.78
CA ILE A 103 -6.65 9.25 -3.42
C ILE A 103 -7.81 8.78 -4.29
N THR A 104 -7.55 8.59 -5.58
CA THR A 104 -8.50 7.99 -6.51
C THR A 104 -8.10 6.55 -6.80
N ILE A 105 -9.04 5.62 -6.70
CA ILE A 105 -8.85 4.23 -7.11
C ILE A 105 -9.97 3.86 -8.08
N ARG A 106 -9.61 3.36 -9.25
CA ARG A 106 -10.55 2.79 -10.21
C ARG A 106 -11.25 1.56 -9.60
N ALA A 107 -12.56 1.61 -9.47
CA ALA A 107 -13.37 0.58 -8.82
C ALA A 107 -13.26 -0.79 -9.52
N ALA A 108 -13.11 -0.79 -10.84
CA ALA A 108 -12.92 -2.00 -11.64
C ALA A 108 -11.67 -2.80 -11.23
N GLU A 109 -10.69 -2.20 -10.56
CA GLU A 109 -9.54 -2.95 -9.99
C GLU A 109 -9.95 -3.94 -8.90
N ALA A 110 -11.19 -3.88 -8.40
CA ALA A 110 -11.76 -4.91 -7.55
C ALA A 110 -11.93 -6.27 -8.27
N ASP A 111 -11.94 -6.30 -9.60
CA ASP A 111 -12.05 -7.53 -10.39
C ASP A 111 -10.70 -8.06 -10.85
N ASP A 112 -10.53 -9.37 -10.68
CA ASP A 112 -9.27 -10.06 -10.93
C ASP A 112 -8.87 -9.97 -12.40
N ALA A 113 -9.83 -10.09 -13.32
CA ALA A 113 -9.59 -9.96 -14.76
C ALA A 113 -9.02 -8.59 -15.13
N THR A 114 -9.62 -7.50 -14.62
CA THR A 114 -9.13 -6.14 -14.83
C THR A 114 -7.72 -5.94 -14.28
N ARG A 115 -7.40 -6.54 -13.12
CA ARG A 115 -6.02 -6.48 -12.58
C ARG A 115 -5.03 -7.28 -13.41
N GLU A 116 -5.40 -8.45 -13.93
CA GLU A 116 -4.52 -9.23 -14.81
C GLU A 116 -4.27 -8.52 -16.15
N GLU A 117 -5.29 -7.88 -16.74
CA GLU A 117 -5.12 -7.04 -17.92
C GLU A 117 -4.18 -5.86 -17.63
N ALA A 118 -4.37 -5.17 -16.50
CA ALA A 118 -3.51 -4.07 -16.08
C ALA A 118 -2.05 -4.53 -15.92
N LYS A 119 -1.79 -5.65 -15.23
CA LYS A 119 -0.44 -6.22 -15.06
C LYS A 119 0.25 -6.47 -16.41
N GLN A 120 -0.47 -7.02 -17.37
CA GLN A 120 0.06 -7.29 -18.70
C GLN A 120 0.40 -6.01 -19.47
N SER A 121 -0.43 -4.97 -19.31
CA SER A 121 -0.25 -3.69 -20.02
C SER A 121 0.91 -2.84 -19.50
N VAL A 122 1.30 -2.99 -18.23
CA VAL A 122 2.35 -2.16 -17.57
C VAL A 122 3.59 -2.98 -17.18
N HIS A 123 3.65 -4.28 -17.55
CA HIS A 123 4.71 -5.21 -17.15
C HIS A 123 4.97 -5.24 -15.63
N GLU A 124 3.91 -5.06 -14.83
CA GLU A 124 3.97 -5.12 -13.37
C GLU A 124 3.78 -6.56 -12.88
N LEU A 125 4.69 -7.02 -12.02
CA LEU A 125 4.68 -8.40 -11.50
C LEU A 125 3.62 -8.63 -10.41
N TYR A 126 3.14 -7.56 -9.77
CA TYR A 126 2.27 -7.64 -8.61
C TYR A 126 1.35 -6.43 -8.51
N ARG A 127 0.04 -6.64 -8.70
CA ARG A 127 -1.00 -5.62 -8.50
C ARG A 127 -2.16 -6.24 -7.74
N THR A 128 -2.35 -5.79 -6.50
CA THR A 128 -3.51 -6.13 -5.67
C THR A 128 -4.19 -4.84 -5.25
N LEU A 129 -5.49 -4.89 -4.97
CA LEU A 129 -6.24 -3.73 -4.54
C LEU A 129 -5.70 -3.12 -3.24
N LEU A 130 -5.27 -3.97 -2.30
CA LEU A 130 -4.61 -3.53 -1.07
C LEU A 130 -3.23 -2.93 -1.34
N GLY A 131 -2.45 -3.52 -2.25
CA GLY A 131 -1.14 -2.98 -2.65
C GLY A 131 -1.28 -1.57 -3.24
N HIS A 132 -2.23 -1.37 -4.15
CA HIS A 132 -2.48 -0.08 -4.77
C HIS A 132 -2.98 0.96 -3.74
N LEU A 133 -3.90 0.59 -2.86
CA LEU A 133 -4.32 1.47 -1.76
C LEU A 133 -3.15 1.88 -0.86
N ARG A 134 -2.25 0.95 -0.54
CA ARG A 134 -1.04 1.25 0.26
C ARG A 134 -0.07 2.16 -0.49
N HIS A 135 0.10 1.95 -1.79
CA HIS A 135 0.94 2.80 -2.65
C HIS A 135 0.41 4.24 -2.66
N GLU A 136 -0.86 4.45 -3.02
CA GLU A 136 -1.44 5.79 -3.05
C GLU A 136 -1.44 6.47 -1.68
N SER A 137 -1.66 5.68 -0.62
CA SER A 137 -1.56 6.18 0.75
C SER A 137 -0.12 6.51 1.15
N GLY A 138 0.88 5.92 0.48
CA GLY A 138 2.28 6.27 0.60
C GLY A 138 2.55 7.72 0.21
N HIS A 139 1.92 8.23 -0.85
CA HIS A 139 2.05 9.65 -1.22
C HIS A 139 1.44 10.58 -0.18
N PHE A 140 0.28 10.23 0.38
CA PHE A 140 -0.31 10.96 1.50
C PHE A 140 0.63 10.95 2.73
N MET A 141 1.24 9.80 3.04
CA MET A 141 2.18 9.68 4.15
C MET A 141 3.48 10.43 3.88
N TRP A 142 3.93 10.54 2.61
CA TRP A 142 5.05 11.39 2.26
C TRP A 142 4.74 12.86 2.59
N ASN A 143 3.55 13.35 2.22
CA ASN A 143 3.12 14.71 2.57
C ASN A 143 3.19 14.93 4.09
N LYS A 144 2.55 14.07 4.88
CA LYS A 144 2.45 14.26 6.34
C LYS A 144 3.76 14.02 7.08
N LEU A 145 4.52 13.00 6.70
CA LEU A 145 5.69 12.55 7.47
C LEU A 145 7.00 13.19 7.01
N VAL A 146 7.11 13.52 5.71
CA VAL A 146 8.35 14.04 5.11
C VAL A 146 8.24 15.54 4.83
N ARG A 147 7.29 15.96 3.97
CA ARG A 147 7.14 17.37 3.58
C ARG A 147 6.75 18.23 4.77
N ASP A 148 5.64 17.88 5.41
CA ASP A 148 5.09 18.64 6.54
C ASP A 148 5.86 18.35 7.84
N GLY A 149 6.58 17.21 7.88
CA GLY A 149 7.47 16.81 8.96
C GLY A 149 8.88 17.43 8.92
N ASN A 150 9.18 18.27 7.92
CA ASN A 150 10.47 18.92 7.70
C ASN A 150 11.66 17.93 7.59
N ASP A 151 11.48 16.84 6.85
CA ASP A 151 12.46 15.73 6.74
C ASP A 151 13.03 15.54 5.33
N LEU A 152 12.87 16.53 4.46
CA LEU A 152 13.25 16.47 3.04
C LEU A 152 14.74 16.16 2.81
N GLU A 153 15.65 16.65 3.66
CA GLU A 153 17.09 16.39 3.50
C GLU A 153 17.42 14.92 3.76
N ASN A 154 16.86 14.32 4.81
CA ASN A 154 17.05 12.90 5.11
C ASN A 154 16.39 12.03 4.04
N TYR A 155 15.19 12.41 3.59
CA TYR A 155 14.52 11.75 2.47
C TYR A 155 15.39 11.72 1.21
N ARG A 156 15.92 12.88 0.79
CA ARG A 156 16.77 12.98 -0.42
C ARG A 156 18.06 12.19 -0.31
N SER A 157 18.61 12.06 0.89
CA SER A 157 19.80 11.24 1.11
C SER A 157 19.57 9.73 0.85
N VAL A 158 18.31 9.29 0.87
CA VAL A 158 17.91 7.87 0.76
C VAL A 158 17.20 7.57 -0.56
N PHE A 159 16.26 8.42 -0.99
CA PHE A 159 15.42 8.22 -2.17
C PHE A 159 15.86 9.04 -3.40
N GLY A 160 16.74 10.03 -3.20
CA GLY A 160 17.15 10.94 -4.27
C GLY A 160 16.30 12.21 -4.34
N ASP A 161 16.59 13.05 -5.33
CA ASP A 161 16.01 14.38 -5.50
C ASP A 161 14.66 14.33 -6.23
N GLU A 162 13.58 14.66 -5.53
CA GLU A 162 12.20 14.63 -6.02
C GLU A 162 11.75 15.89 -6.77
N ARG A 163 12.63 16.89 -6.92
CA ARG A 163 12.32 18.15 -7.61
C ARG A 163 12.18 18.09 -9.14
N PRO A 164 12.69 17.09 -9.88
CA PRO A 164 12.37 16.93 -11.30
C PRO A 164 10.85 16.93 -11.54
N ASN A 165 10.43 17.33 -12.75
CA ASN A 165 9.01 17.36 -13.07
C ASN A 165 8.44 15.93 -13.08
N TYR A 166 7.44 15.71 -12.23
CA TYR A 166 6.81 14.41 -12.02
C TYR A 166 6.17 13.84 -13.30
N GLU A 167 5.38 14.63 -14.01
CA GLU A 167 4.71 14.18 -15.24
C GLU A 167 5.71 13.85 -16.34
N GLU A 168 6.75 14.67 -16.51
CA GLU A 168 7.82 14.41 -17.49
C GLU A 168 8.61 13.13 -17.15
N ALA A 169 8.88 12.89 -15.85
CA ALA A 169 9.56 11.67 -15.39
C ALA A 169 8.74 10.41 -15.69
N LEU A 170 7.43 10.44 -15.43
CA LEU A 170 6.54 9.32 -15.76
C LEU A 170 6.41 9.11 -17.28
N GLN A 171 6.28 10.18 -18.06
CA GLN A 171 6.27 10.08 -19.52
C GLN A 171 7.56 9.43 -20.05
N HIS A 172 8.72 9.83 -19.51
CA HIS A 172 10.00 9.22 -19.84
C HIS A 172 10.03 7.73 -19.48
N TYR A 173 9.54 7.35 -18.30
CA TYR A 173 9.45 5.96 -17.87
C TYR A 173 8.57 5.13 -18.82
N TYR A 174 7.37 5.59 -19.17
CA TYR A 174 6.50 4.84 -20.09
C TYR A 174 7.05 4.75 -21.51
N ALA A 175 7.83 5.74 -21.95
CA ALA A 175 8.46 5.74 -23.26
C ALA A 175 9.71 4.83 -23.34
N ASN A 176 10.50 4.76 -22.27
CA ASN A 176 11.83 4.12 -22.30
C ASN A 176 11.94 2.85 -21.41
N GLY A 177 10.93 2.60 -20.57
CA GLY A 177 10.96 1.54 -19.56
C GLY A 177 11.75 1.93 -18.30
N PRO A 178 11.94 0.96 -17.38
CA PRO A 178 12.66 1.19 -16.13
C PRO A 178 14.16 1.43 -16.34
N LEU A 179 14.80 2.02 -15.33
CA LEU A 179 16.25 2.17 -15.32
C LEU A 179 16.95 0.80 -15.42
N LEU A 180 18.03 0.73 -16.20
CA LEU A 180 18.84 -0.50 -16.29
C LEU A 180 19.42 -0.84 -14.93
N GLY A 181 19.29 -2.11 -14.52
CA GLY A 181 19.75 -2.57 -13.21
C GLY A 181 18.89 -2.10 -12.04
N TRP A 182 17.64 -1.66 -12.27
CA TRP A 182 16.75 -1.19 -11.20
C TRP A 182 16.64 -2.17 -10.03
N GLN A 183 16.72 -3.49 -10.28
CA GLN A 183 16.64 -4.53 -9.25
C GLN A 183 17.72 -4.41 -8.17
N GLU A 184 18.82 -3.73 -8.46
CA GLU A 184 19.90 -3.51 -7.50
C GLU A 184 19.53 -2.44 -6.46
N SER A 185 18.62 -1.52 -6.79
CA SER A 185 18.34 -0.32 -5.98
C SER A 185 16.86 -0.09 -5.65
N PHE A 186 15.93 -0.68 -6.39
CA PHE A 186 14.50 -0.41 -6.29
C PHE A 186 13.71 -1.70 -6.06
N VAL A 187 12.63 -1.60 -5.28
CA VAL A 187 11.78 -2.76 -4.96
C VAL A 187 10.95 -3.21 -6.17
N SER A 188 10.63 -2.30 -7.08
CA SER A 188 9.92 -2.56 -8.32
C SER A 188 10.52 -1.77 -9.48
N ALA A 189 10.17 -2.15 -10.72
CA ALA A 189 10.55 -1.40 -11.91
C ALA A 189 9.97 0.03 -11.86
N TYR A 190 8.71 0.17 -11.44
CA TYR A 190 8.01 1.45 -11.38
C TYR A 190 8.59 2.40 -10.34
N ALA A 191 9.11 1.88 -9.22
CA ALA A 191 9.86 2.67 -8.24
C ALA A 191 11.07 3.41 -8.85
N SER A 192 11.61 2.95 -9.99
CA SER A 192 12.71 3.65 -10.69
C SER A 192 12.27 4.87 -11.50
N SER A 193 10.96 5.14 -11.61
CA SER A 193 10.41 6.24 -12.42
C SER A 193 10.61 7.62 -11.79
N HIS A 194 10.43 7.73 -10.47
CA HIS A 194 10.55 8.99 -9.73
C HIS A 194 10.79 8.71 -8.23
N PRO A 195 11.53 9.56 -7.49
CA PRO A 195 11.72 9.36 -6.04
C PRO A 195 10.43 9.32 -5.21
N TRP A 196 9.36 10.00 -5.64
CA TRP A 196 8.03 9.86 -5.00
C TRP A 196 7.46 8.46 -5.17
N GLU A 197 7.59 7.86 -6.35
CA GLU A 197 7.14 6.49 -6.61
C GLU A 197 7.96 5.47 -5.83
N ASP A 198 9.28 5.66 -5.76
CA ASP A 198 10.16 4.83 -4.94
C ASP A 198 9.74 4.84 -3.46
N PHE A 199 9.37 6.01 -2.93
CA PHE A 199 8.85 6.13 -1.57
C PHE A 199 7.52 5.41 -1.39
N ALA A 200 6.55 5.64 -2.28
CA ALA A 200 5.22 5.04 -2.20
C ALA A 200 5.28 3.51 -2.31
N GLU A 201 6.09 2.99 -3.23
CA GLU A 201 6.36 1.56 -3.38
C GLU A 201 7.04 0.98 -2.14
N CYS A 202 8.08 1.63 -1.61
CA CYS A 202 8.74 1.18 -0.38
C CYS A 202 7.81 1.24 0.84
N PHE A 203 6.94 2.25 0.93
CA PHE A 203 5.94 2.38 1.99
C PHE A 203 4.93 1.24 1.92
N ALA A 204 4.37 0.97 0.75
CA ALA A 204 3.45 -0.13 0.55
C ALA A 204 4.08 -1.48 0.91
N HIS A 205 5.35 -1.64 0.57
CA HIS A 205 6.12 -2.84 0.85
C HIS A 205 6.46 -3.01 2.33
N TYR A 206 6.79 -1.91 3.02
CA TYR A 206 7.01 -1.92 4.47
C TYR A 206 5.77 -2.41 5.22
N ILE A 207 4.58 -1.91 4.87
CA ILE A 207 3.30 -2.39 5.44
C ILE A 207 3.05 -3.86 5.09
N HIS A 208 3.30 -4.25 3.84
CA HIS A 208 3.17 -5.64 3.42
C HIS A 208 3.96 -6.58 4.33
N ILE A 209 5.23 -6.27 4.57
CA ILE A 209 6.12 -7.09 5.39
C ILE A 209 5.59 -7.19 6.83
N VAL A 210 5.24 -6.06 7.44
CA VAL A 210 4.79 -6.01 8.84
C VAL A 210 3.48 -6.80 9.02
N ASP A 211 2.47 -6.54 8.18
CA ASP A 211 1.16 -7.21 8.28
C ASP A 211 1.26 -8.72 8.05
N SER A 212 2.13 -9.13 7.12
CA SER A 212 2.34 -10.53 6.80
C SER A 212 3.08 -11.26 7.92
N LEU A 213 4.08 -10.62 8.53
CA LEU A 213 4.76 -11.15 9.71
C LEU A 213 3.83 -11.25 10.91
N GLU A 214 2.94 -10.28 11.11
CA GLU A 214 1.96 -10.34 12.21
C GLU A 214 1.00 -11.51 12.00
N THR A 215 0.48 -11.65 10.79
CA THR A 215 -0.40 -12.79 10.44
C THR A 215 0.33 -14.12 10.68
N ALA A 216 1.57 -14.24 10.20
CA ALA A 216 2.37 -15.43 10.41
C ALA A 216 2.60 -15.73 11.90
N ARG A 217 2.87 -14.71 12.71
CA ARG A 217 3.01 -14.84 14.17
C ARG A 217 1.73 -15.34 14.83
N GLU A 218 0.58 -14.76 14.50
CA GLU A 218 -0.71 -15.13 15.10
C GLU A 218 -1.07 -16.60 14.82
N PHE A 219 -0.73 -17.11 13.64
CA PHE A 219 -0.93 -18.51 13.27
C PHE A 219 0.23 -19.44 13.68
N GLY A 220 1.25 -18.93 14.36
CA GLY A 220 2.43 -19.72 14.76
C GLY A 220 3.25 -20.25 13.58
N VAL A 221 3.18 -19.60 12.43
CA VAL A 221 3.96 -19.95 11.24
C VAL A 221 5.41 -19.54 11.47
N ALA A 222 6.29 -20.54 11.50
CA ALA A 222 7.72 -20.33 11.57
C ALA A 222 8.41 -21.01 10.39
N ALA A 223 9.32 -20.30 9.75
CA ALA A 223 10.17 -20.87 8.71
C ALA A 223 11.53 -21.20 9.31
N LYS A 224 11.82 -22.50 9.48
CA LYS A 224 13.21 -22.93 9.66
C LYS A 224 13.84 -23.00 8.27
N PRO A 225 14.82 -22.15 7.95
CA PRO A 225 15.48 -22.23 6.68
C PRO A 225 16.24 -23.56 6.57
N PRO A 226 16.51 -24.03 5.35
CA PRO A 226 17.39 -25.15 5.11
C PRO A 226 18.75 -24.95 5.82
N LYS A 227 19.41 -26.03 6.27
CA LYS A 227 20.66 -26.00 7.06
C LYS A 227 21.82 -25.16 6.47
N HIS A 228 21.74 -24.73 5.21
CA HIS A 228 22.72 -23.87 4.54
C HIS A 228 22.41 -22.37 4.61
N LEU A 229 21.22 -21.97 5.06
CA LEU A 229 20.81 -20.60 5.35
C LEU A 229 20.67 -20.50 6.87
N ALA A 230 21.64 -19.88 7.55
CA ALA A 230 21.75 -19.90 9.01
C ALA A 230 20.79 -18.92 9.72
N MET A 231 19.48 -18.95 9.43
CA MET A 231 18.50 -18.01 10.02
C MET A 231 17.16 -18.66 10.38
N ALA A 232 17.10 -19.46 11.45
CA ALA A 232 15.80 -19.90 11.98
C ALA A 232 14.97 -18.66 12.36
N ALA A 233 13.87 -18.42 11.64
CA ALA A 233 12.97 -17.31 11.89
C ALA A 233 11.79 -17.82 12.71
N SER A 234 11.88 -17.73 14.04
CA SER A 234 10.70 -17.64 14.90
C SER A 234 10.32 -16.17 15.05
N ILE A 235 9.04 -15.84 14.87
CA ILE A 235 8.54 -14.46 15.01
C ILE A 235 8.18 -14.22 16.48
N ASP A 236 9.20 -14.06 17.32
CA ASP A 236 9.04 -13.94 18.77
C ASP A 236 8.86 -12.48 19.25
N PHE A 237 8.54 -11.56 18.33
CA PHE A 237 8.32 -10.14 18.59
C PHE A 237 7.05 -9.66 17.88
N ASP A 238 6.44 -8.56 18.35
CA ASP A 238 5.36 -7.88 17.63
C ASP A 238 5.98 -7.08 16.45
N PRO A 239 5.67 -7.41 15.19
CA PRO A 239 6.23 -6.71 14.02
C PRO A 239 5.92 -5.20 14.00
N TYR A 240 4.81 -4.76 14.60
CA TYR A 240 4.49 -3.34 14.73
C TYR A 240 5.37 -2.61 15.74
N GLN A 241 6.08 -3.34 16.59
CA GLN A 241 7.01 -2.86 17.62
C GLN A 241 8.44 -3.35 17.36
N ALA A 242 8.76 -3.73 16.11
CA ALA A 242 10.11 -4.11 15.73
C ALA A 242 11.12 -2.99 16.05
N GLY A 243 12.35 -3.36 16.38
CA GLY A 243 13.40 -2.40 16.72
C GLY A 243 14.08 -1.76 15.51
N THR A 244 14.10 -2.45 14.37
CA THR A 244 14.71 -2.01 13.10
C THR A 244 13.99 -2.62 11.90
N ALA A 245 14.17 -2.04 10.71
CA ALA A 245 13.75 -2.69 9.47
C ALA A 245 14.56 -3.96 9.19
N GLU A 246 15.84 -4.01 9.58
CA GLU A 246 16.68 -5.22 9.44
C GLU A 246 16.08 -6.41 10.21
N GLN A 247 15.51 -6.18 11.40
CA GLN A 247 14.82 -7.24 12.16
C GLN A 247 13.59 -7.78 11.39
N LEU A 248 12.81 -6.89 10.77
CA LEU A 248 11.67 -7.26 9.94
C LEU A 248 12.12 -8.04 8.70
N VAL A 249 13.10 -7.52 7.96
CA VAL A 249 13.60 -8.10 6.70
C VAL A 249 14.24 -9.47 6.94
N SER A 250 15.12 -9.61 7.95
CA SER A 250 15.78 -10.87 8.28
C SER A 250 14.79 -11.98 8.68
N THR A 251 13.63 -11.60 9.24
CA THR A 251 12.54 -12.52 9.56
C THR A 251 11.67 -12.82 8.33
N TRP A 252 11.41 -11.81 7.51
CA TRP A 252 10.53 -11.90 6.35
C TRP A 252 11.12 -12.71 5.20
N VAL A 253 12.42 -12.56 4.90
CA VAL A 253 13.04 -13.20 3.73
C VAL A 253 12.96 -14.73 3.77
N PRO A 254 13.30 -15.43 4.87
CA PRO A 254 13.11 -16.88 4.94
C PRO A 254 11.64 -17.30 4.79
N LEU A 255 10.72 -16.52 5.37
CA LEU A 255 9.29 -16.79 5.30
C LEU A 255 8.75 -16.62 3.88
N SER A 256 9.11 -15.56 3.17
CA SER A 256 8.66 -15.30 1.81
C SER A 256 9.18 -16.35 0.83
N ILE A 257 10.42 -16.84 1.01
CA ILE A 257 10.97 -17.98 0.26
C ILE A 257 10.14 -19.25 0.50
N ALA A 258 9.76 -19.51 1.76
CA ALA A 258 8.92 -20.65 2.10
C ALA A 258 7.52 -20.54 1.46
N ILE A 259 6.89 -19.36 1.56
CA ILE A 259 5.59 -19.06 0.93
C ILE A 259 5.65 -19.30 -0.58
N ASN A 260 6.63 -18.71 -1.28
CA ASN A 260 6.78 -18.91 -2.72
C ASN A 260 7.04 -20.38 -3.08
N SER A 261 7.82 -21.10 -2.27
CA SER A 261 8.08 -22.54 -2.51
C SER A 261 6.83 -23.40 -2.34
N ILE A 262 5.98 -23.06 -1.36
CA ILE A 262 4.67 -23.70 -1.17
C ILE A 262 3.75 -23.39 -2.37
N GLN A 263 3.70 -22.13 -2.82
CA GLN A 263 2.91 -21.72 -3.98
C GLN A 263 3.32 -22.47 -5.25
N ARG A 264 4.62 -22.53 -5.55
CA ARG A 264 5.14 -23.31 -6.69
C ARG A 264 4.82 -24.79 -6.59
N SER A 265 4.82 -25.35 -5.38
CA SER A 265 4.42 -26.76 -5.14
C SER A 265 2.93 -27.00 -5.38
N MET A 266 2.10 -25.96 -5.28
CA MET A 266 0.67 -25.97 -5.64
C MET A 266 0.41 -25.54 -7.10
N GLY A 267 1.46 -25.34 -7.90
CA GLY A 267 1.36 -24.89 -9.30
C GLY A 267 0.98 -23.42 -9.46
N GLN A 268 1.13 -22.61 -8.41
CA GLN A 268 0.88 -21.17 -8.43
C GLN A 268 2.19 -20.39 -8.64
N SER A 269 2.07 -19.16 -9.14
CA SER A 269 3.20 -18.22 -9.21
C SER A 269 3.61 -17.73 -7.82
N ASP A 270 4.82 -17.16 -7.74
CA ASP A 270 5.34 -16.56 -6.52
C ASP A 270 4.40 -15.44 -6.04
N SER A 271 3.91 -15.55 -4.81
CA SER A 271 3.05 -14.52 -4.21
C SER A 271 3.83 -13.27 -3.82
N TYR A 272 5.15 -13.40 -3.62
CA TYR A 272 6.05 -12.32 -3.30
C TYR A 272 7.28 -12.38 -4.24
N PRO A 273 7.22 -11.79 -5.45
CA PRO A 273 8.30 -11.87 -6.43
C PRO A 273 9.40 -10.80 -6.25
N PHE A 274 9.49 -10.18 -5.06
CA PHE A 274 10.35 -9.02 -4.83
C PHE A 274 11.71 -9.39 -4.24
N VAL A 275 12.74 -8.63 -4.63
CA VAL A 275 14.10 -8.75 -4.09
C VAL A 275 14.38 -7.56 -3.19
N LEU A 276 14.81 -7.82 -1.96
CA LEU A 276 15.19 -6.79 -1.00
C LEU A 276 16.73 -6.62 -1.05
N SER A 277 17.20 -5.77 -1.97
CA SER A 277 18.63 -5.42 -2.05
C SER A 277 19.05 -4.52 -0.88
N SER A 278 20.36 -4.39 -0.64
CA SER A 278 20.86 -3.52 0.45
C SER A 278 20.36 -2.07 0.37
N PRO A 279 20.30 -1.42 -0.82
CA PRO A 279 19.67 -0.10 -0.94
C PRO A 279 18.18 -0.08 -0.58
N VAL A 280 17.41 -1.11 -0.97
CA VAL A 280 15.99 -1.22 -0.59
C VAL A 280 15.85 -1.37 0.93
N ILE A 281 16.70 -2.18 1.57
CA ILE A 281 16.69 -2.33 3.04
C ILE A 281 17.00 -0.98 3.72
N ALA A 282 17.92 -0.18 3.19
CA ALA A 282 18.20 1.16 3.72
C ALA A 282 16.98 2.11 3.60
N LYS A 283 16.23 2.02 2.50
CA LYS A 283 14.96 2.74 2.32
C LYS A 283 13.90 2.31 3.33
N LEU A 284 13.77 0.99 3.56
CA LEU A 284 12.88 0.45 4.59
C LEU A 284 13.30 0.89 6.01
N GLU A 285 14.60 0.99 6.30
CA GLU A 285 15.11 1.49 7.57
C GLU A 285 14.79 2.99 7.77
N TYR A 286 14.85 3.79 6.70
CA TYR A 286 14.37 5.17 6.75
C TYR A 286 12.87 5.24 7.09
N LEU A 287 12.04 4.46 6.38
CA LEU A 287 10.60 4.38 6.65
C LEU A 287 10.30 3.91 8.07
N HIS A 288 11.04 2.90 8.56
CA HIS A 288 10.90 2.40 9.92
C HIS A 288 11.13 3.50 10.95
N ARG A 289 12.23 4.26 10.83
CA ARG A 289 12.51 5.40 11.72
C ARG A 289 11.44 6.49 11.63
N LEU A 290 10.94 6.76 10.42
CA LEU A 290 9.91 7.75 10.16
C LEU A 290 8.60 7.38 10.89
N VAL A 291 8.14 6.14 10.75
CA VAL A 291 6.95 5.60 11.41
C VAL A 291 7.12 5.58 12.94
N GLN A 292 8.26 5.10 13.44
CA GLN A 292 8.56 5.04 14.87
C GLN A 292 8.61 6.42 15.54
N ARG A 293 9.08 7.45 14.82
CA ARG A 293 9.09 8.84 15.34
C ARG A 293 7.68 9.31 15.69
N PHE A 294 6.69 8.97 14.87
CA PHE A 294 5.29 9.38 15.08
C PHE A 294 4.57 8.53 16.13
N GLN A 295 4.84 7.22 16.22
CA GLN A 295 4.31 6.39 17.31
C GLN A 295 4.65 6.92 18.71
N ARG A 296 5.77 7.64 18.85
CA ARG A 296 6.26 8.20 20.12
C ARG A 296 5.81 9.63 20.37
N GLN A 297 5.13 10.27 19.42
CA GLN A 297 4.54 11.59 19.66
C GLN A 297 3.31 11.42 20.56
N PRO A 298 3.22 12.18 21.66
CA PRO A 298 2.15 12.05 22.65
C PRO A 298 0.78 12.46 22.12
#